data_AF-A0A936ALS9-F1
#
_entry.id   AF-A0A936ALS9-F1
#
_cell.length_a   1.000
_cell.length_b   1.000
_cell.length_c   1.000
_cell.angle_alpha   90.00
_cell.angle_beta   90.00
_cell.angle_gamma   90.00
#
_symmetry.space_group_name_H-M   'P 1'
#
loop_
_entity.id
_entity.type
_entity.pdbx_description
1 polymer ?
#
loop_
_entity_poly.entity_id
_entity_poly.type
_entity_poly.pdbx_seq_one_letter_code
_entity_poly.pdbx_strand_id
1 'polypeptide(L)'
;MKAAFNLLIAVVVATGFAGWFLIQPEAQAQAQHVGSWSITLEEPTGIYRRDNETVNVRLSFNPGEAFSDRLHLFSTDGHELPIQIVINEKHSDGSIKKAELLFQASIIPGERPEFHLISGESGKRPDIDNEVVAGRIGVGRFEMANSRFGVIANLGFENTEPALISAFNKTAAELKMLNLIDTSPDVKEDLPFGKKSAGFGTFLQSQNRKRSGAFDRIEILENGPFRARIKLTGAGYGNLPETWEFTWYAGSPVLTWKASLSGNAAGSNYGYFFSSISASPYEPFDRWIDGEETRFPDGWETNNPPDKKIAGNDFEDLPGNHLLYYQRKENYGALGLFELDKSLRWKGAGASQLHALKSVQLENESSSIAISFPDWKGTETVLEGRKEYRKFIQPVLSVVKPDDSYKTHSSQPANNNKSTSVTIGRPAEISQSHDDKLTDIDLSGKWLLKWAEKSA
;
A
#
# COMPACT_ATOMS: atom_id res chain seq x y z
N MET A 1 -45.75 -68.92 1.63
CA MET A 1 -46.58 -68.08 0.74
C MET A 1 -45.88 -68.03 -0.61
N LYS A 2 -46.59 -68.44 -1.66
CA LYS A 2 -46.25 -68.61 -3.10
C LYS A 2 -45.04 -67.76 -3.59
N ALA A 3 -43.96 -68.36 -4.10
CA ALA A 3 -43.74 -68.87 -5.49
C ALA A 3 -43.54 -67.71 -6.50
N ALA A 4 -42.64 -67.67 -7.49
CA ALA A 4 -41.70 -68.59 -8.16
C ALA A 4 -40.68 -67.70 -8.93
N PHE A 5 -39.38 -68.03 -9.06
CA PHE A 5 -38.74 -68.98 -9.99
C PHE A 5 -38.90 -68.66 -11.51
N ASN A 6 -37.81 -68.24 -12.16
CA ASN A 6 -37.18 -68.85 -13.35
C ASN A 6 -35.91 -68.04 -13.76
N LEU A 7 -34.68 -68.59 -13.81
CA LEU A 7 -34.08 -69.55 -14.79
C LEU A 7 -33.88 -68.89 -16.19
N LEU A 8 -32.78 -68.96 -16.95
CA LEU A 8 -31.72 -69.96 -17.12
C LEU A 8 -30.52 -69.35 -17.92
N ILE A 9 -29.35 -69.96 -17.67
CA ILE A 9 -28.03 -70.06 -18.33
C ILE A 9 -28.01 -70.15 -19.88
N ALA A 10 -26.95 -69.59 -20.54
CA ALA A 10 -25.98 -70.28 -21.45
C ALA A 10 -25.14 -69.24 -22.26
N VAL A 11 -23.81 -69.16 -22.05
CA VAL A 11 -22.70 -69.73 -22.88
C VAL A 11 -22.70 -69.26 -24.34
N VAL A 12 -21.59 -68.64 -24.81
CA VAL A 12 -20.89 -68.95 -26.08
C VAL A 12 -19.75 -67.94 -26.39
N VAL A 13 -18.54 -68.53 -26.51
CA VAL A 13 -17.45 -68.29 -27.48
C VAL A 13 -16.47 -67.11 -27.35
N ALA A 14 -15.21 -67.54 -27.37
CA ALA A 14 -13.97 -66.79 -27.42
C ALA A 14 -13.56 -66.39 -28.85
N THR A 15 -12.48 -65.61 -28.89
CA THR A 15 -11.54 -65.31 -30.00
C THR A 15 -11.79 -64.04 -30.82
N GLY A 16 -10.74 -63.22 -30.94
CA GLY A 16 -10.72 -62.07 -31.85
C GLY A 16 -9.62 -61.05 -31.52
N PHE A 17 -8.37 -61.38 -31.82
CA PHE A 17 -7.26 -60.43 -31.93
C PHE A 17 -7.60 -59.32 -32.94
N ALA A 18 -7.48 -58.05 -32.55
CA ALA A 18 -7.31 -56.94 -33.48
C ALA A 18 -6.47 -55.85 -32.80
N GLY A 19 -5.22 -55.71 -33.26
CA GLY A 19 -4.31 -54.66 -32.84
C GLY A 19 -4.87 -53.29 -33.23
N TRP A 20 -5.08 -52.44 -32.23
CA TRP A 20 -5.33 -51.02 -32.44
C TRP A 20 -3.99 -50.31 -32.31
N PHE A 21 -3.52 -49.77 -33.44
CA PHE A 21 -2.46 -48.80 -33.48
C PHE A 21 -2.84 -47.60 -32.59
N LEU A 22 -2.14 -47.43 -31.48
CA LEU A 22 -2.07 -46.16 -30.78
C LEU A 22 -1.31 -45.19 -31.68
N ILE A 23 -2.04 -44.45 -32.51
CA ILE A 23 -1.55 -43.19 -33.07
C ILE A 23 -1.41 -42.27 -31.86
N GLN A 24 -0.19 -42.11 -31.35
CA GLN A 24 0.13 -41.00 -30.47
C GLN A 24 -0.21 -39.72 -31.23
N PRO A 25 -1.10 -38.86 -30.73
CA PRO A 25 -1.19 -37.53 -31.30
C PRO A 25 0.18 -36.89 -31.10
N GLU A 26 0.83 -36.54 -32.21
CA GLU A 26 1.96 -35.63 -32.20
C GLU A 26 1.53 -34.43 -31.36
N ALA A 27 2.23 -34.21 -30.24
CA ALA A 27 2.10 -33.01 -29.46
C ALA A 27 2.45 -31.85 -30.40
N GLN A 28 1.42 -31.24 -30.98
CA GLN A 28 1.57 -29.97 -31.68
C GLN A 28 2.15 -29.02 -30.64
N ALA A 29 3.43 -28.71 -30.80
CA ALA A 29 4.07 -27.61 -30.10
C ALA A 29 3.27 -26.36 -30.48
N GLN A 30 2.33 -25.98 -29.61
CA GLN A 30 1.61 -24.72 -29.72
C GLN A 30 2.68 -23.63 -29.74
N ALA A 31 2.82 -22.97 -30.89
CA ALA A 31 3.68 -21.83 -31.05
C ALA A 31 3.37 -20.85 -29.92
N GLN A 32 4.36 -20.64 -29.04
CA GLN A 32 4.21 -19.73 -27.92
C GLN A 32 3.99 -18.33 -28.49
N HIS A 33 2.81 -17.77 -28.22
CA HIS A 33 2.48 -16.43 -28.65
C HIS A 33 3.26 -15.45 -27.76
N VAL A 34 4.34 -14.88 -28.29
CA VAL A 34 5.09 -13.82 -27.62
C VAL A 34 4.30 -12.52 -27.83
N GLY A 35 3.55 -12.13 -26.81
CA GLY A 35 2.92 -10.81 -26.75
C GLY A 35 3.92 -9.75 -26.29
N SER A 36 3.86 -8.56 -26.87
CA SER A 36 4.62 -7.39 -26.40
C SER A 36 3.69 -6.18 -26.34
N TRP A 37 3.92 -5.32 -25.36
CA TRP A 37 3.16 -4.10 -25.13
C TRP A 37 4.09 -2.97 -24.70
N SER A 38 3.92 -1.79 -25.31
CA SER A 38 4.54 -0.54 -24.84
C SER A 38 3.65 0.09 -23.76
N ILE A 39 4.25 0.48 -22.65
CA ILE A 39 3.64 1.20 -21.54
C ILE A 39 4.27 2.58 -21.48
N THR A 40 3.54 3.60 -21.92
CA THR A 40 3.97 5.00 -21.79
C THR A 40 3.44 5.58 -20.50
N LEU A 41 4.31 6.21 -19.70
CA LEU A 41 3.91 6.90 -18.47
C LEU A 41 3.87 8.42 -18.67
N GLU A 42 3.03 9.11 -17.91
CA GLU A 42 2.95 10.57 -17.88
C GLU A 42 2.69 11.08 -16.46
N GLU A 43 3.42 12.13 -16.07
CA GLU A 43 3.21 12.85 -14.82
C GLU A 43 2.07 13.87 -15.02
N PRO A 44 0.90 13.69 -14.37
CA PRO A 44 -0.28 14.48 -14.69
C PRO A 44 -0.25 15.92 -14.16
N THR A 45 0.57 16.23 -13.15
CA THR A 45 0.55 17.54 -12.52
C THR A 45 1.28 18.59 -13.34
N GLY A 46 2.30 18.18 -14.12
CA GLY A 46 3.22 19.08 -14.81
C GLY A 46 4.17 19.83 -13.86
N ILE A 47 4.18 19.48 -12.57
CA ILE A 47 4.83 20.27 -11.51
C ILE A 47 5.87 19.43 -10.76
N TYR A 48 5.50 18.22 -10.33
CA TYR A 48 6.33 17.45 -9.40
C TYR A 48 7.02 16.29 -10.09
N ARG A 49 8.35 16.27 -10.00
CA ARG A 49 9.13 15.06 -10.27
C ARG A 49 8.71 13.95 -9.31
N ARG A 50 8.55 12.75 -9.86
CA ARG A 50 8.18 11.53 -9.13
C ARG A 50 9.33 10.57 -9.19
N ASP A 51 10.09 10.43 -8.11
CA ASP A 51 11.23 9.51 -8.06
C ASP A 51 10.81 8.18 -7.43
N ASN A 52 11.13 7.08 -8.12
CA ASN A 52 10.85 5.70 -7.69
C ASN A 52 9.43 5.49 -7.15
N GLU A 53 8.45 6.15 -7.76
CA GLU A 53 7.06 6.03 -7.34
C GLU A 53 6.48 4.72 -7.85
N THR A 54 5.74 4.02 -6.99
CA THR A 54 5.03 2.81 -7.42
C THR A 54 3.91 3.19 -8.39
N VAL A 55 4.04 2.75 -9.64
CA VAL A 55 3.05 2.92 -10.70
C VAL A 55 2.11 1.73 -10.70
N ASN A 56 0.81 1.96 -10.95
CA ASN A 56 -0.18 0.90 -11.16
C ASN A 56 -0.75 1.00 -12.58
N VAL A 57 -0.44 0.01 -13.40
CA VAL A 57 -0.90 -0.09 -14.78
C VAL A 57 -1.98 -1.16 -14.88
N ARG A 58 -3.17 -0.78 -15.34
CA ARG A 58 -4.25 -1.72 -15.60
C ARG A 58 -4.06 -2.39 -16.95
N LEU A 59 -4.07 -3.72 -16.94
CA LEU A 59 -3.83 -4.55 -18.11
C LEU A 59 -5.06 -5.38 -18.46
N SER A 60 -5.23 -5.64 -19.75
CA SER A 60 -6.25 -6.53 -20.28
C SER A 60 -5.69 -7.26 -21.48
N PHE A 61 -5.89 -8.58 -21.50
CA PHE A 61 -5.30 -9.47 -22.49
C PHE A 61 -6.35 -10.41 -23.07
N ASN A 62 -6.16 -10.81 -24.32
CA ASN A 62 -6.95 -11.87 -24.94
C ASN A 62 -6.49 -13.24 -24.42
N PRO A 63 -7.32 -14.30 -24.58
CA PRO A 63 -6.94 -15.65 -24.18
C PRO A 63 -5.60 -16.08 -24.78
N GLY A 64 -4.73 -16.64 -23.95
CA GLY A 64 -3.42 -17.18 -24.34
C GLY A 64 -2.30 -16.15 -24.49
N GLU A 65 -2.55 -14.84 -24.40
CA GLU A 65 -1.51 -13.82 -24.63
C GLU A 65 -0.52 -13.66 -23.47
N ALA A 66 -1.00 -13.78 -22.23
CA ALA A 66 -0.23 -13.46 -21.04
C ALA A 66 -0.45 -14.45 -19.89
N PHE A 67 0.66 -14.90 -19.29
CA PHE A 67 0.68 -15.72 -18.08
C PHE A 67 1.54 -15.04 -17.02
N SER A 68 1.15 -15.16 -15.74
CA SER A 68 1.75 -14.37 -14.66
C SER A 68 3.21 -14.65 -14.39
N ASP A 69 3.70 -15.85 -14.73
CA ASP A 69 5.08 -16.31 -14.60
C ASP A 69 5.95 -16.01 -15.83
N ARG A 70 5.36 -15.43 -16.88
CA ARG A 70 5.98 -15.19 -18.19
C ARG A 70 6.06 -13.72 -18.58
N LEU A 71 5.51 -12.84 -17.75
CA LEU A 71 5.57 -11.40 -17.96
C LEU A 71 6.86 -10.83 -17.37
N HIS A 72 7.55 -10.06 -18.21
CA HIS A 72 8.79 -9.35 -17.94
C HIS A 72 8.64 -7.90 -18.38
N LEU A 73 9.14 -6.96 -17.57
CA LEU A 73 9.08 -5.54 -17.87
C LEU A 73 10.49 -5.01 -18.06
N PHE A 74 10.70 -4.23 -19.12
CA PHE A 74 11.96 -3.60 -19.44
C PHE A 74 11.82 -2.08 -19.40
N SER A 75 12.81 -1.40 -18.82
CA SER A 75 12.95 0.06 -18.84
C SER A 75 13.34 0.58 -20.22
N THR A 76 13.34 1.91 -20.37
CA THR A 76 13.73 2.64 -21.58
C THR A 76 15.16 2.34 -22.06
N ASP A 77 16.05 1.96 -21.14
CA ASP A 77 17.44 1.58 -21.40
C ASP A 77 17.64 0.05 -21.57
N GLY A 78 16.56 -0.73 -21.53
CA GLY A 78 16.56 -2.16 -21.78
C GLY A 78 16.88 -3.03 -20.56
N HIS A 79 16.94 -2.46 -19.35
CA HIS A 79 17.10 -3.25 -18.13
C HIS A 79 15.78 -3.88 -17.68
N GLU A 80 15.82 -5.15 -17.27
CA GLU A 80 14.64 -5.80 -16.70
C GLU A 80 14.35 -5.23 -15.30
N LEU A 81 13.09 -4.86 -15.07
CA LEU A 81 12.62 -4.30 -13.80
C LEU A 81 11.86 -5.34 -12.99
N PRO A 82 11.97 -5.31 -11.65
CA PRO A 82 11.10 -6.09 -10.79
C PRO A 82 9.65 -5.64 -10.93
N ILE A 83 8.73 -6.60 -10.95
CA ILE A 83 7.29 -6.37 -11.10
C ILE A 83 6.47 -7.14 -10.07
N GLN A 84 5.32 -6.58 -9.70
CA GLN A 84 4.24 -7.28 -9.02
C GLN A 84 3.02 -7.33 -9.94
N ILE A 85 2.45 -8.52 -10.12
CA ILE A 85 1.24 -8.71 -10.92
C ILE A 85 0.11 -9.12 -9.99
N VAL A 86 -0.94 -8.32 -9.95
CA VAL A 86 -2.17 -8.60 -9.19
C VAL A 86 -3.24 -9.04 -10.18
N ILE A 87 -3.56 -10.33 -10.19
CA ILE A 87 -4.51 -10.91 -11.14
C ILE A 87 -5.93 -10.71 -10.62
N ASN A 88 -6.76 -9.98 -11.38
CA ASN A 88 -8.16 -9.74 -11.04
C ASN A 88 -9.08 -10.79 -11.66
N GLU A 89 -8.82 -11.16 -12.92
CA GLU A 89 -9.61 -12.13 -13.69
C GLU A 89 -8.70 -13.02 -14.53
N LYS A 90 -9.05 -14.30 -14.66
CA LYS A 90 -8.41 -15.26 -15.57
C LYS A 90 -9.40 -15.76 -16.62
N HIS A 91 -8.87 -16.11 -17.78
CA HIS A 91 -9.60 -16.89 -18.79
C HIS A 91 -9.67 -18.37 -18.39
N SER A 92 -10.49 -19.15 -19.08
CA SER A 92 -10.66 -20.59 -18.81
C SER A 92 -9.42 -21.42 -19.07
N ASP A 93 -8.51 -20.95 -19.93
CA ASP A 93 -7.21 -21.57 -20.22
C ASP A 93 -6.13 -21.24 -19.17
N GLY A 94 -6.48 -20.47 -18.13
CA GLY A 94 -5.59 -20.04 -17.06
C GLY A 94 -4.77 -18.79 -17.38
N SER A 95 -4.84 -18.27 -18.61
CA SER A 95 -4.20 -17.01 -18.98
C SER A 95 -4.86 -15.81 -18.27
N ILE A 96 -4.12 -14.72 -18.15
CA ILE A 96 -4.60 -13.50 -17.50
C ILE A 96 -5.64 -12.84 -18.41
N LYS A 97 -6.80 -12.48 -17.84
CA LYS A 97 -7.79 -11.65 -18.54
C LYS A 97 -7.69 -10.19 -18.14
N LYS A 98 -7.60 -9.92 -16.83
CA LYS A 98 -7.36 -8.59 -16.27
C LYS A 98 -6.39 -8.69 -15.11
N ALA A 99 -5.45 -7.75 -15.07
CA ALA A 99 -4.49 -7.63 -13.98
C ALA A 99 -4.09 -6.18 -13.76
N GLU A 100 -3.50 -5.92 -12.61
CA GLU A 100 -2.72 -4.72 -12.33
C GLU A 100 -1.24 -5.10 -12.32
N LEU A 101 -0.44 -4.34 -13.06
CA LEU A 101 1.02 -4.42 -13.04
C LEU A 101 1.54 -3.26 -12.19
N LEU A 102 2.33 -3.59 -11.18
CA LEU A 102 3.00 -2.63 -10.33
C LEU A 102 4.52 -2.74 -10.47
N PHE A 103 5.16 -1.58 -10.58
CA PHE A 103 6.61 -1.40 -10.62
C PHE A 103 6.96 0.02 -10.20
N GLN A 104 8.22 0.27 -9.84
CA GLN A 104 8.68 1.63 -9.55
C GLN A 104 9.21 2.31 -10.81
N ALA A 105 8.86 3.58 -10.98
CA ALA A 105 9.37 4.41 -12.06
C ALA A 105 9.74 5.81 -11.56
N SER A 106 10.73 6.42 -12.21
CA SER A 106 11.03 7.83 -12.06
C SER A 106 10.51 8.62 -13.26
N ILE A 107 9.75 9.69 -13.01
CA ILE A 107 9.06 10.46 -14.05
C ILE A 107 9.31 11.95 -13.82
N ILE A 108 9.85 12.61 -14.84
CA ILE A 108 10.05 14.05 -14.86
C ILE A 108 8.84 14.70 -15.55
N PRO A 109 8.30 15.81 -15.03
CA PRO A 109 7.20 16.52 -15.67
C PRO A 109 7.50 16.88 -17.13
N GLY A 110 6.57 16.55 -18.03
CA GLY A 110 6.71 16.76 -19.47
C GLY A 110 7.43 15.63 -20.23
N GLU A 111 8.12 14.72 -19.54
CA GLU A 111 8.65 13.51 -20.15
C GLU A 111 7.59 12.41 -20.25
N ARG A 112 7.78 11.52 -21.22
CA ARG A 112 6.91 10.36 -21.46
C ARG A 112 7.75 9.09 -21.63
N PRO A 113 8.34 8.57 -20.53
CA PRO A 113 9.15 7.35 -20.62
C PRO A 113 8.29 6.16 -21.05
N GLU A 114 8.87 5.30 -21.88
CA GLU A 114 8.24 4.11 -22.45
C GLU A 114 8.90 2.85 -21.90
N PHE A 115 8.10 1.95 -21.37
CA PHE A 115 8.52 0.65 -20.82
C PHE A 115 7.95 -0.45 -21.70
N HIS A 116 8.66 -1.57 -21.84
CA HIS A 116 8.23 -2.68 -22.68
C HIS A 116 7.86 -3.87 -21.81
N LEU A 117 6.58 -4.28 -21.85
CA LEU A 117 6.08 -5.49 -21.22
C LEU A 117 6.10 -6.62 -22.25
N ILE A 118 6.76 -7.72 -21.94
CA ILE A 118 6.93 -8.85 -22.86
C ILE A 118 6.44 -10.13 -22.17
N SER A 119 5.66 -10.92 -22.90
CA SER A 119 5.27 -12.29 -22.54
C SER A 119 6.26 -13.24 -23.21
N GLY A 120 7.14 -13.86 -22.44
CA GLY A 120 8.25 -14.69 -22.94
C GLY A 120 8.41 -16.00 -22.18
N GLU A 121 9.57 -16.63 -22.35
CA GLU A 121 9.95 -17.78 -21.53
C GLU A 121 10.08 -17.38 -20.05
N SER A 122 9.70 -18.28 -19.14
CA SER A 122 9.84 -18.05 -17.70
C SER A 122 11.32 -17.86 -17.33
N GLY A 123 11.70 -16.62 -17.03
CA GLY A 123 13.04 -16.24 -16.56
C GLY A 123 13.12 -16.12 -15.03
N LYS A 124 14.35 -16.15 -14.49
CA LYS A 124 14.57 -15.74 -13.10
C LYS A 124 14.32 -14.23 -13.01
N ARG A 125 13.31 -13.83 -12.23
CA ARG A 125 13.03 -12.41 -11.99
C ARG A 125 14.16 -11.73 -11.20
N PRO A 126 14.37 -10.42 -11.39
CA PRO A 126 15.21 -9.64 -10.49
C PRO A 126 14.76 -9.83 -9.04
N ASP A 127 15.71 -10.02 -8.13
CA ASP A 127 15.43 -10.02 -6.69
C ASP A 127 14.98 -8.61 -6.29
N ILE A 128 14.00 -8.53 -5.37
CA ILE A 128 13.47 -7.26 -4.88
C ILE A 128 13.39 -7.29 -3.36
N ASP A 129 13.95 -6.26 -2.74
CA ASP A 129 13.81 -6.02 -1.32
C ASP A 129 12.35 -5.68 -1.03
N ASN A 130 11.72 -6.44 -0.14
CA ASN A 130 10.34 -6.19 0.23
C ASN A 130 10.29 -4.99 1.18
N GLU A 131 10.06 -3.79 0.62
CA GLU A 131 9.85 -2.58 1.43
C GLU A 131 8.53 -2.61 2.19
N VAL A 132 7.55 -3.39 1.74
CA VAL A 132 6.18 -3.38 2.25
C VAL A 132 6.01 -4.46 3.32
N VAL A 133 5.67 -4.04 4.54
CA VAL A 133 5.49 -4.93 5.69
C VAL A 133 4.02 -5.00 6.07
N ALA A 134 3.46 -6.20 6.08
CA ALA A 134 2.13 -6.52 6.60
C ALA A 134 2.26 -7.73 7.55
N GLY A 135 2.16 -7.52 8.86
CA GLY A 135 2.52 -8.56 9.82
C GLY A 135 1.77 -8.50 11.14
N ARG A 136 1.46 -9.66 11.72
CA ARG A 136 0.88 -9.73 13.07
C ARG A 136 1.98 -9.54 14.11
N ILE A 137 1.72 -8.71 15.12
CA ILE A 137 2.58 -8.55 16.30
C ILE A 137 1.87 -9.20 17.49
N GLY A 138 2.40 -10.34 17.94
CA GLY A 138 1.79 -11.12 19.03
C GLY A 138 0.34 -11.51 18.71
N VAL A 139 -0.53 -11.51 19.72
CA VAL A 139 -1.94 -11.88 19.54
C VAL A 139 -2.85 -10.68 19.28
N GLY A 140 -2.49 -9.50 19.78
CA GLY A 140 -3.39 -8.35 19.84
C GLY A 140 -3.20 -7.28 18.76
N ARG A 141 -2.13 -7.35 17.96
CA ARG A 141 -1.71 -6.23 17.10
C ARG A 141 -1.35 -6.64 15.69
N PHE A 142 -1.41 -5.66 14.80
CA PHE A 142 -1.01 -5.79 13.40
C PHE A 142 -0.20 -4.57 12.96
N GLU A 143 0.88 -4.81 12.22
CA GLU A 143 1.79 -3.80 11.68
C GLU A 143 1.57 -3.64 10.18
N MET A 144 1.56 -2.39 9.75
CA MET A 144 1.53 -1.94 8.36
C MET A 144 2.67 -0.94 8.17
N ALA A 145 3.67 -1.28 7.37
CA ALA A 145 4.83 -0.42 7.21
C ALA A 145 5.33 -0.39 5.78
N ASN A 146 6.06 0.68 5.45
CA ASN A 146 6.94 0.75 4.30
C ASN A 146 8.23 1.52 4.66
N SER A 147 8.98 1.99 3.65
CA SER A 147 10.15 2.85 3.81
C SER A 147 9.85 4.25 4.37
N ARG A 148 8.59 4.72 4.26
CA ARG A 148 8.15 6.06 4.68
C ARG A 148 7.48 6.10 6.05
N PHE A 149 6.75 5.05 6.43
CA PHE A 149 6.00 5.01 7.67
C PHE A 149 5.91 3.62 8.29
N GLY A 150 5.44 3.57 9.54
CA GLY A 150 4.96 2.35 10.19
C GLY A 150 3.71 2.63 11.03
N VAL A 151 2.67 1.83 10.91
CA VAL A 151 1.40 1.98 11.64
C VAL A 151 1.07 0.67 12.35
N ILE A 152 0.69 0.77 13.62
CA ILE A 152 0.28 -0.36 14.45
C ILE A 152 -1.20 -0.24 14.77
N ALA A 153 -1.97 -1.28 14.45
CA ALA A 153 -3.35 -1.43 14.83
C ALA A 153 -3.49 -2.41 15.99
N ASN A 154 -4.20 -2.00 17.05
CA ASN A 154 -4.81 -2.93 18.00
C ASN A 154 -6.02 -3.60 17.34
N LEU A 155 -6.14 -4.91 17.52
CA LEU A 155 -7.22 -5.72 16.97
C LEU A 155 -8.43 -5.82 17.92
N GLY A 156 -8.35 -5.29 19.15
CA GLY A 156 -9.43 -5.36 20.14
C GLY A 156 -9.40 -6.59 21.05
N PHE A 157 -8.31 -7.36 21.03
CA PHE A 157 -8.06 -8.42 22.02
C PHE A 157 -7.63 -7.83 23.37
N GLU A 158 -7.60 -8.66 24.42
CA GLU A 158 -7.05 -8.26 25.74
C GLU A 158 -7.73 -7.02 26.35
N ASN A 159 -9.05 -6.89 26.15
CA ASN A 159 -9.86 -5.75 26.59
C ASN A 159 -9.46 -4.40 25.95
N THR A 160 -8.70 -4.42 24.86
CA THR A 160 -8.42 -3.23 24.04
C THR A 160 -9.59 -2.93 23.10
N GLU A 161 -9.62 -1.73 22.55
CA GLU A 161 -10.52 -1.37 21.45
C GLU A 161 -9.79 -1.50 20.11
N PRO A 162 -10.45 -1.98 19.04
CA PRO A 162 -9.84 -1.95 17.72
C PRO A 162 -9.58 -0.51 17.27
N ALA A 163 -8.32 -0.17 17.05
CA ALA A 163 -7.85 1.18 16.75
C ALA A 163 -6.40 1.17 16.24
N LEU A 164 -6.04 2.16 15.42
CA LEU A 164 -4.65 2.52 15.16
C LEU A 164 -4.10 3.18 16.43
N ILE A 165 -3.05 2.61 17.01
CA ILE A 165 -2.49 3.05 18.30
C ILE A 165 -1.09 3.64 18.20
N SER A 166 -0.44 3.44 17.06
CA SER A 166 0.84 4.07 16.78
C SER A 166 0.97 4.32 15.29
N ALA A 167 1.56 5.46 14.95
CA ALA A 167 1.89 5.79 13.58
C ALA A 167 3.22 6.54 13.57
N PHE A 168 4.20 6.03 12.84
CA PHE A 168 5.57 6.53 12.81
C PHE A 168 5.88 7.09 11.44
N ASN A 169 6.43 8.31 11.40
CA ASN A 169 7.07 8.84 10.20
C ASN A 169 8.54 8.43 10.21
N LYS A 170 8.94 7.56 9.27
CA LYS A 170 10.31 7.02 9.18
C LYS A 170 11.28 7.95 8.47
N THR A 171 10.80 9.03 7.84
CA THR A 171 11.67 10.06 7.27
C THR A 171 12.02 11.17 8.28
N ALA A 172 11.49 11.09 9.50
CA ALA A 172 11.99 11.87 10.62
C ALA A 172 13.46 11.51 10.92
N ALA A 173 14.23 12.47 11.47
CA ALA A 173 15.64 12.25 11.77
C ALA A 173 15.87 11.02 12.67
N GLU A 174 16.96 10.28 12.45
CA GLU A 174 17.26 8.94 12.99
C GLU A 174 17.07 8.79 14.52
N LEU A 175 17.34 9.85 15.29
CA LEU A 175 17.17 9.86 16.75
C LEU A 175 15.74 10.18 17.22
N LYS A 176 14.79 10.32 16.30
CA LYS A 176 13.46 10.92 16.55
C LYS A 176 12.34 10.17 15.82
N MET A 177 12.33 8.83 15.76
CA MET A 177 11.12 8.14 15.30
C MET A 177 9.92 8.54 16.18
N LEU A 178 8.99 9.33 15.62
CA LEU A 178 7.89 9.94 16.37
C LEU A 178 6.64 9.07 16.27
N ASN A 179 5.98 8.83 17.39
CA ASN A 179 4.62 8.30 17.36
C ASN A 179 3.63 9.47 17.24
N LEU A 180 2.88 9.47 16.14
CA LEU A 180 1.91 10.51 15.78
C LEU A 180 0.51 10.28 16.38
N ILE A 181 0.31 9.14 17.05
CA ILE A 181 -0.91 8.79 17.75
C ILE A 181 -0.62 8.76 19.25
N ASP A 182 -1.24 9.66 20.00
CA ASP A 182 -1.09 9.69 21.46
C ASP A 182 -2.20 8.85 22.11
N THR A 183 -1.78 7.85 22.88
CA THR A 183 -2.65 6.95 23.66
C THR A 183 -2.41 7.11 25.16
N SER A 184 -1.81 8.22 25.58
CA SER A 184 -1.61 8.53 27.00
C SER A 184 -2.94 8.95 27.67
N PRO A 185 -3.11 8.69 28.97
CA PRO A 185 -4.36 8.95 29.70
C PRO A 185 -4.57 10.43 30.10
N ASP A 186 -3.65 11.34 29.77
CA ASP A 186 -3.66 12.72 30.29
C ASP A 186 -4.41 13.74 29.43
N VAL A 187 -5.10 13.28 28.38
CA VAL A 187 -5.97 14.18 27.60
C VAL A 187 -7.14 14.63 28.49
N LYS A 188 -7.13 15.91 28.90
CA LYS A 188 -8.13 16.48 29.82
C LYS A 188 -9.50 16.69 29.17
N GLU A 189 -9.55 16.71 27.85
CA GLU A 189 -10.75 16.96 27.05
C GLU A 189 -11.55 15.68 26.86
N ASP A 190 -12.86 15.76 27.13
CA ASP A 190 -13.78 14.65 26.89
C ASP A 190 -13.88 14.36 25.39
N LEU A 191 -13.74 13.08 25.03
CA LEU A 191 -13.91 12.65 23.65
C LEU A 191 -15.38 12.66 23.24
N PRO A 192 -15.74 13.28 22.10
CA PRO A 192 -17.09 13.17 21.56
C PRO A 192 -17.48 11.72 21.23
N PHE A 193 -16.50 10.93 20.77
CA PHE A 193 -16.68 9.54 20.33
C PHE A 193 -15.42 8.69 20.60
N GLY A 194 -15.61 7.38 20.75
CA GLY A 194 -14.54 6.42 21.08
C GLY A 194 -14.25 6.34 22.58
N LYS A 195 -13.31 5.47 22.96
CA LYS A 195 -12.75 5.48 24.32
C LYS A 195 -11.57 6.42 24.42
N LYS A 196 -11.41 7.04 25.59
CA LYS A 196 -10.22 7.81 25.93
C LYS A 196 -8.98 6.97 25.66
N SER A 197 -8.01 7.56 24.95
CA SER A 197 -6.73 6.92 24.64
C SER A 197 -6.82 5.70 23.72
N ALA A 198 -7.94 5.51 23.00
CA ALA A 198 -8.08 4.38 22.07
C ALA A 198 -7.15 4.50 20.85
N GLY A 199 -6.74 5.71 20.46
CA GLY A 199 -6.02 5.98 19.21
C GLY A 199 -6.97 6.46 18.10
N PHE A 200 -6.78 6.00 16.86
CA PHE A 200 -7.67 6.31 15.75
C PHE A 200 -8.56 5.12 15.44
N GLY A 201 -9.86 5.32 15.37
CA GLY A 201 -10.81 4.23 15.19
C GLY A 201 -12.03 4.67 14.41
N THR A 202 -13.04 3.83 14.47
CA THR A 202 -14.36 4.09 13.90
C THR A 202 -15.38 4.10 15.01
N PHE A 203 -16.53 4.71 14.74
CA PHE A 203 -17.65 4.68 15.66
C PHE A 203 -18.98 4.66 14.91
N LEU A 204 -20.01 4.15 15.57
CA LEU A 204 -21.39 4.24 15.13
C LEU A 204 -22.18 5.04 16.17
N GLN A 205 -22.65 6.23 15.78
CA GLN A 205 -23.56 7.01 16.59
C GLN A 205 -24.98 6.44 16.45
N SER A 206 -25.34 5.56 17.38
CA SER A 206 -26.67 4.97 17.50
C SER A 206 -27.00 4.79 18.99
N GLN A 207 -28.24 5.08 19.39
CA GLN A 207 -28.62 5.10 20.81
C GLN A 207 -28.42 3.75 21.53
N ASN A 208 -28.40 2.63 20.79
CA ASN A 208 -28.42 1.28 21.37
C ASN A 208 -27.34 0.32 20.84
N ARG A 209 -26.39 0.78 20.02
CA ARG A 209 -25.38 -0.09 19.40
C ARG A 209 -23.99 0.31 19.88
N LYS A 210 -23.43 -0.48 20.79
CA LYS A 210 -22.03 -0.36 21.23
C LYS A 210 -21.14 -1.23 20.36
N ARG A 211 -19.88 -0.83 20.21
CA ARG A 211 -18.86 -1.65 19.58
C ARG A 211 -18.64 -2.91 20.43
N SER A 212 -18.50 -4.05 19.76
CA SER A 212 -18.27 -5.34 20.38
C SER A 212 -17.35 -6.20 19.52
N GLY A 213 -16.63 -7.11 20.18
CA GLY A 213 -15.72 -8.05 19.53
C GLY A 213 -14.36 -7.45 19.17
N ALA A 214 -13.50 -8.33 18.70
CA ALA A 214 -12.17 -8.03 18.16
C ALA A 214 -12.17 -8.31 16.66
N PHE A 215 -11.25 -7.69 15.92
CA PHE A 215 -10.89 -8.16 14.59
C PHE A 215 -10.14 -9.48 14.72
N ASP A 216 -10.88 -10.58 14.70
CA ASP A 216 -10.37 -11.93 14.90
C ASP A 216 -9.90 -12.61 13.61
N ARG A 217 -10.23 -12.00 12.46
CA ARG A 217 -9.80 -12.47 11.14
C ARG A 217 -9.09 -11.37 10.38
N ILE A 218 -7.88 -11.70 9.94
CA ILE A 218 -7.01 -10.87 9.11
C ILE A 218 -6.85 -11.60 7.77
N GLU A 219 -7.36 -11.01 6.71
CA GLU A 219 -7.14 -11.48 5.34
C GLU A 219 -6.07 -10.60 4.69
N ILE A 220 -4.93 -11.21 4.36
CA ILE A 220 -3.93 -10.58 3.51
C ILE A 220 -4.42 -10.73 2.08
N LEU A 221 -5.08 -9.68 1.57
CA LEU A 221 -5.63 -9.66 0.21
C LEU A 221 -4.51 -9.57 -0.82
N GLU A 222 -3.45 -8.81 -0.49
CA GLU A 222 -2.24 -8.64 -1.28
C GLU A 222 -1.04 -8.44 -0.35
N ASN A 223 0.08 -9.10 -0.64
CA ASN A 223 1.35 -8.90 0.05
C ASN A 223 2.49 -9.10 -0.96
N GLY A 224 2.73 -8.06 -1.75
CA GLY A 224 3.83 -8.02 -2.70
C GLY A 224 4.79 -6.87 -2.39
N PRO A 225 5.92 -6.82 -3.11
CA PRO A 225 7.00 -5.89 -2.83
C PRO A 225 6.63 -4.41 -3.05
N PHE A 226 5.61 -4.13 -3.86
CA PHE A 226 5.20 -2.77 -4.22
C PHE A 226 3.88 -2.33 -3.60
N ARG A 227 3.01 -3.27 -3.24
CA ARG A 227 1.73 -2.97 -2.59
C ARG A 227 1.29 -4.12 -1.69
N ALA A 228 0.78 -3.74 -0.53
CA ALA A 228 0.00 -4.61 0.33
C ALA A 228 -1.42 -4.09 0.49
N ARG A 229 -2.33 -5.04 0.64
CA ARG A 229 -3.73 -4.79 0.97
C ARG A 229 -4.18 -5.83 1.99
N ILE A 230 -4.73 -5.35 3.10
CA ILE A 230 -5.25 -6.22 4.15
C ILE A 230 -6.70 -5.89 4.46
N LYS A 231 -7.42 -6.87 4.98
CA LYS A 231 -8.79 -6.75 5.44
C LYS A 231 -8.93 -7.34 6.83
N LEU A 232 -9.47 -6.56 7.74
CA LEU A 232 -9.77 -6.93 9.12
C LEU A 232 -11.28 -7.11 9.27
N THR A 233 -11.69 -8.24 9.85
CA THR A 233 -13.10 -8.56 10.12
C THR A 233 -13.25 -9.22 11.49
N GLY A 234 -14.46 -9.22 12.06
CA GLY A 234 -14.78 -9.87 13.34
C GLY A 234 -15.39 -8.92 14.37
N ALA A 235 -14.94 -7.66 14.38
CA ALA A 235 -15.55 -6.61 15.19
C ALA A 235 -16.85 -6.10 14.56
N GLY A 236 -17.69 -5.42 15.35
CA GLY A 236 -18.92 -4.84 14.86
C GLY A 236 -19.66 -3.98 15.89
N TYR A 237 -20.85 -3.51 15.51
CA TYR A 237 -21.74 -2.70 16.35
C TYR A 237 -23.08 -3.40 16.54
N GLY A 238 -23.21 -4.15 17.64
CA GLY A 238 -24.32 -5.08 17.82
C GLY A 238 -24.30 -6.16 16.72
N ASN A 239 -25.37 -6.25 15.92
CA ASN A 239 -25.48 -7.23 14.83
C ASN A 239 -24.96 -6.70 13.48
N LEU A 240 -24.23 -5.58 13.46
CA LEU A 240 -23.62 -5.03 12.25
C LEU A 240 -22.14 -5.39 12.19
N PRO A 241 -21.73 -6.34 11.34
CA PRO A 241 -20.32 -6.62 11.11
C PRO A 241 -19.61 -5.40 10.55
N GLU A 242 -18.42 -5.15 11.07
CA GLU A 242 -17.53 -4.12 10.59
C GLU A 242 -16.34 -4.75 9.87
N THR A 243 -15.89 -4.06 8.82
CA THR A 243 -14.68 -4.41 8.08
C THR A 243 -13.79 -3.19 7.93
N TRP A 244 -12.50 -3.35 8.18
CA TRP A 244 -11.48 -2.37 7.81
C TRP A 244 -10.60 -2.93 6.70
N GLU A 245 -10.37 -2.14 5.66
CA GLU A 245 -9.44 -2.44 4.57
C GLU A 245 -8.36 -1.37 4.55
N PHE A 246 -7.10 -1.80 4.53
CA PHE A 246 -5.94 -0.91 4.40
C PHE A 246 -5.19 -1.21 3.12
N THR A 247 -4.73 -0.17 2.44
CA THR A 247 -3.87 -0.28 1.25
C THR A 247 -2.73 0.71 1.34
N TRP A 248 -1.52 0.25 1.07
CA TRP A 248 -0.32 1.10 1.01
C TRP A 248 0.70 0.55 0.01
N TYR A 249 1.59 1.44 -0.43
CA TYR A 249 2.53 1.19 -1.53
C TYR A 249 3.98 1.38 -1.06
N ALA A 250 4.93 0.71 -1.71
CA ALA A 250 6.35 0.98 -1.55
C ALA A 250 6.66 2.44 -1.92
N GLY A 251 7.54 3.09 -1.15
CA GLY A 251 7.94 4.49 -1.32
C GLY A 251 6.85 5.56 -1.10
N SER A 252 5.58 5.19 -0.94
CA SER A 252 4.48 6.15 -0.76
C SER A 252 4.29 6.57 0.71
N PRO A 253 4.12 7.86 1.01
CA PRO A 253 3.85 8.31 2.38
C PRO A 253 2.38 8.18 2.78
N VAL A 254 1.55 7.42 2.04
CA VAL A 254 0.10 7.38 2.27
C VAL A 254 -0.39 5.97 2.63
N LEU A 255 -1.17 5.89 3.70
CA LEU A 255 -1.96 4.73 4.09
C LEU A 255 -3.44 5.01 3.82
N THR A 256 -4.04 4.30 2.87
CA THR A 256 -5.49 4.38 2.64
C THR A 256 -6.21 3.47 3.63
N TRP A 257 -7.26 3.99 4.27
CA TRP A 257 -8.12 3.27 5.20
C TRP A 257 -9.57 3.39 4.78
N LYS A 258 -10.16 2.24 4.43
CA LYS A 258 -11.59 2.09 4.15
C LYS A 258 -12.24 1.33 5.29
N ALA A 259 -13.35 1.83 5.79
CA ALA A 259 -14.15 1.16 6.79
C ALA A 259 -15.58 0.97 6.28
N SER A 260 -16.16 -0.21 6.49
CA SER A 260 -17.51 -0.53 6.05
C SER A 260 -18.32 -1.25 7.10
N LEU A 261 -19.63 -0.99 7.08
CA LEU A 261 -20.62 -1.73 7.86
C LEU A 261 -21.50 -2.54 6.91
N SER A 262 -21.78 -3.78 7.31
CA SER A 262 -22.74 -4.64 6.63
C SER A 262 -24.02 -4.78 7.45
N GLY A 263 -25.17 -4.61 6.80
CA GLY A 263 -26.50 -4.73 7.40
C GLY A 263 -27.20 -3.38 7.61
N ASN A 264 -28.47 -3.45 8.01
CA ASN A 264 -29.29 -2.25 8.14
C ASN A 264 -28.88 -1.36 9.34
N ALA A 265 -28.18 -0.28 9.02
CA ALA A 265 -27.80 0.79 9.93
C ALA A 265 -28.47 2.13 9.56
N ALA A 266 -29.51 2.11 8.73
CA ALA A 266 -30.16 3.30 8.20
C ALA A 266 -30.58 4.27 9.32
N GLY A 267 -30.31 5.55 9.12
CA GLY A 267 -30.60 6.60 10.11
C GLY A 267 -29.60 6.71 11.27
N SER A 268 -28.51 5.93 11.24
CA SER A 268 -27.35 6.12 12.14
C SER A 268 -26.27 6.96 11.45
N ASN A 269 -25.35 7.55 12.23
CA ASN A 269 -24.12 8.15 11.68
C ASN A 269 -22.94 7.23 11.93
N TYR A 270 -22.13 7.01 10.89
CA TYR A 270 -20.93 6.17 10.95
C TYR A 270 -19.72 6.93 10.44
N GLY A 271 -18.54 6.67 11.00
CA GLY A 271 -17.31 7.24 10.52
C GLY A 271 -16.12 7.01 11.43
N TYR A 272 -15.22 7.99 11.48
CA TYR A 272 -13.88 7.88 12.06
C TYR A 272 -13.74 8.82 13.26
N PHE A 273 -13.03 8.37 14.29
CA PHE A 273 -12.62 9.23 15.40
C PHE A 273 -11.09 9.22 15.52
N PHE A 274 -10.55 10.34 15.98
CA PHE A 274 -9.13 10.55 16.23
C PHE A 274 -8.99 11.07 17.65
N SER A 275 -8.64 10.17 18.58
CA SER A 275 -8.70 10.49 20.02
C SER A 275 -7.59 11.42 20.51
N SER A 276 -6.43 11.40 19.86
CA SER A 276 -5.37 12.39 20.09
C SER A 276 -4.35 12.31 18.95
N ILE A 277 -4.20 13.41 18.23
CA ILE A 277 -3.14 13.63 17.26
C ILE A 277 -2.00 14.38 17.97
N SER A 278 -0.79 13.82 17.95
CA SER A 278 0.37 14.41 18.64
C SER A 278 1.66 14.30 17.83
N ALA A 279 2.64 15.14 18.12
CA ALA A 279 3.96 15.10 17.48
C ALA A 279 4.99 14.28 18.30
N SER A 280 4.77 14.19 19.61
CA SER A 280 5.45 13.27 20.53
C SER A 280 4.53 13.00 21.75
N PRO A 281 4.82 12.04 22.64
CA PRO A 281 4.09 11.94 23.91
C PRO A 281 4.11 13.30 24.62
N TYR A 282 2.93 13.86 24.89
CA TYR A 282 2.74 15.15 25.58
C TYR A 282 3.11 16.43 24.80
N GLU A 283 3.67 16.35 23.59
CA GLU A 283 3.89 17.51 22.72
C GLU A 283 2.92 17.44 21.53
N PRO A 284 1.74 18.07 21.63
CA PRO A 284 0.83 18.16 20.49
C PRO A 284 1.50 18.94 19.37
N PHE A 285 1.08 18.69 18.13
CA PHE A 285 1.36 19.62 17.05
C PHE A 285 0.95 21.03 17.47
N ASP A 286 1.73 22.04 17.12
CA ASP A 286 1.41 23.43 17.47
C ASP A 286 0.73 24.17 16.32
N ARG A 287 0.72 23.58 15.13
CA ARG A 287 0.12 24.13 13.92
C ARG A 287 -0.69 23.11 13.14
N TRP A 288 -1.64 23.65 12.39
CA TRP A 288 -2.32 22.93 11.33
C TRP A 288 -2.63 23.86 10.17
N ILE A 289 -2.94 23.27 9.03
CA ILE A 289 -3.49 23.94 7.85
C ILE A 289 -4.45 23.01 7.14
N ASP A 290 -5.47 23.57 6.52
CA ASP A 290 -6.33 22.85 5.58
C ASP A 290 -5.76 22.87 4.15
N GLY A 291 -6.41 22.11 3.29
CA GLY A 291 -6.00 21.88 1.92
C GLY A 291 -6.37 22.95 0.91
N GLU A 292 -6.93 24.10 1.32
CA GLU A 292 -7.40 25.10 0.35
C GLU A 292 -6.23 25.70 -0.45
N GLU A 293 -6.18 25.35 -1.73
CA GLU A 293 -5.07 25.65 -2.66
C GLU A 293 -4.71 27.13 -2.78
N THR A 294 -5.69 28.03 -2.61
CA THR A 294 -5.51 29.49 -2.65
C THR A 294 -4.76 30.05 -1.44
N ARG A 295 -4.67 29.26 -0.35
CA ARG A 295 -4.01 29.65 0.89
C ARG A 295 -2.60 29.11 1.03
N PHE A 296 -2.18 28.17 0.18
CA PHE A 296 -0.81 27.67 0.19
C PHE A 296 0.16 28.72 -0.31
N PRO A 297 1.38 28.77 0.23
CA PRO A 297 2.38 29.70 -0.25
C PRO A 297 2.74 29.41 -1.70
N ASP A 298 3.10 30.47 -2.41
CA ASP A 298 3.74 30.43 -3.72
C ASP A 298 5.22 29.99 -3.64
N GLY A 299 5.76 29.84 -2.43
CA GLY A 299 7.10 29.32 -2.15
C GLY A 299 8.18 30.38 -1.93
N TRP A 300 7.83 31.67 -1.96
CA TRP A 300 8.81 32.77 -1.79
C TRP A 300 8.77 33.41 -0.40
N GLU A 301 7.66 33.24 0.31
CA GLU A 301 7.44 33.86 1.62
C GLU A 301 7.65 32.85 2.76
N THR A 302 8.54 33.18 3.70
CA THR A 302 8.81 32.35 4.89
C THR A 302 7.71 32.41 5.97
N ASN A 303 6.69 33.26 5.74
CA ASN A 303 5.57 33.53 6.68
C ASN A 303 4.21 33.08 6.14
N ASN A 304 4.20 32.37 5.02
CA ASN A 304 2.99 31.91 4.34
C ASN A 304 3.15 30.39 4.13
N PRO A 305 2.13 29.55 4.38
CA PRO A 305 0.71 29.86 4.59
C PRO A 305 0.41 30.43 5.99
N PRO A 306 -0.77 31.04 6.24
CA PRO A 306 -1.15 31.49 7.57
C PRO A 306 -1.29 30.28 8.52
N ASP A 307 -0.23 30.05 9.30
CA ASP A 307 -0.21 29.18 10.47
C ASP A 307 -1.49 29.33 11.30
N LYS A 308 -2.32 28.29 11.34
CA LYS A 308 -3.42 28.24 12.31
C LYS A 308 -2.91 27.59 13.58
N LYS A 309 -3.12 28.25 14.71
CA LYS A 309 -2.96 27.61 16.02
C LYS A 309 -3.95 26.43 16.10
N ILE A 310 -3.58 25.40 16.84
CA ILE A 310 -4.48 24.27 17.12
C ILE A 310 -5.78 24.81 17.73
N ALA A 311 -6.87 24.56 17.01
CA ALA A 311 -8.22 24.96 17.35
C ALA A 311 -9.19 24.12 16.51
N GLY A 312 -10.26 23.64 17.14
CA GLY A 312 -11.26 22.81 16.47
C GLY A 312 -12.14 23.64 15.56
N ASN A 313 -12.33 23.16 14.32
CA ASN A 313 -13.24 23.73 13.34
C ASN A 313 -14.14 22.64 12.79
N ASP A 314 -15.35 23.05 12.42
CA ASP A 314 -16.35 22.16 11.85
C ASP A 314 -16.47 22.44 10.35
N PHE A 315 -16.49 21.37 9.55
CA PHE A 315 -16.62 21.45 8.12
C PHE A 315 -17.63 20.42 7.60
N GLU A 316 -18.46 20.82 6.63
CA GLU A 316 -19.31 19.87 5.91
C GLU A 316 -18.49 18.95 5.01
N ASP A 317 -17.38 19.45 4.47
CA ASP A 317 -16.31 18.71 3.79
C ASP A 317 -14.97 19.44 4.00
N LEU A 318 -13.84 18.74 3.98
CA LEU A 318 -12.55 19.39 4.24
C LEU A 318 -12.20 20.38 3.13
N PRO A 319 -11.79 21.63 3.45
CA PRO A 319 -11.30 22.56 2.43
C PRO A 319 -10.10 21.96 1.69
N GLY A 320 -10.19 21.87 0.36
CA GLY A 320 -9.20 21.19 -0.48
C GLY A 320 -9.00 19.71 -0.17
N ASN A 321 -9.96 19.10 0.52
CA ASN A 321 -10.08 17.67 0.84
C ASN A 321 -8.91 17.10 1.64
N HIS A 322 -8.13 17.94 2.33
CA HIS A 322 -7.10 17.47 3.25
C HIS A 322 -6.84 18.43 4.39
N LEU A 323 -6.21 17.90 5.44
CA LEU A 323 -5.67 18.64 6.58
C LEU A 323 -4.22 18.19 6.78
N LEU A 324 -3.39 19.09 7.28
CA LEU A 324 -2.02 18.81 7.68
C LEU A 324 -1.75 19.37 9.07
N TYR A 325 -1.33 18.51 9.97
CA TYR A 325 -0.79 18.85 11.28
C TYR A 325 0.74 18.79 11.25
N TYR A 326 1.39 19.79 11.83
CA TYR A 326 2.85 19.86 11.85
C TYR A 326 3.35 20.70 13.03
N GLN A 327 4.60 20.48 13.42
CA GLN A 327 5.29 21.28 14.42
C GLN A 327 6.24 22.27 13.72
N ARG A 328 6.04 23.58 13.93
CA ARG A 328 6.84 24.60 13.22
C ARG A 328 8.25 24.79 13.78
N LYS A 329 8.36 24.85 15.11
CA LYS A 329 9.58 25.30 15.80
C LYS A 329 10.67 24.24 15.88
N GLU A 330 10.30 22.99 15.79
CA GLU A 330 11.17 21.89 16.12
C GLU A 330 10.93 20.73 15.16
N ASN A 331 11.97 19.93 14.91
CA ASN A 331 11.93 18.77 14.00
C ASN A 331 11.07 17.63 14.58
N TYR A 332 9.75 17.85 14.63
CA TYR A 332 8.77 16.93 15.18
C TYR A 332 7.63 16.67 14.17
N GLY A 333 7.98 16.10 13.02
CA GLY A 333 7.06 15.38 12.14
C GLY A 333 5.90 16.17 11.53
N ALA A 334 5.12 15.44 10.72
CA ALA A 334 3.89 15.90 10.13
C ALA A 334 2.93 14.73 9.94
N LEU A 335 1.64 15.00 10.09
CA LEU A 335 0.55 14.06 9.85
C LEU A 335 -0.48 14.73 8.97
N GLY A 336 -0.78 14.15 7.81
CA GLY A 336 -1.88 14.59 6.98
C GLY A 336 -3.07 13.64 7.05
N LEU A 337 -4.26 14.20 6.86
CA LEU A 337 -5.51 13.46 6.72
C LEU A 337 -6.14 13.85 5.38
N PHE A 338 -6.43 12.86 4.54
CA PHE A 338 -7.07 13.06 3.23
C PHE A 338 -8.51 12.57 3.29
N GLU A 339 -9.43 13.43 2.87
CA GLU A 339 -10.84 13.09 2.69
C GLU A 339 -11.02 12.40 1.33
N LEU A 340 -11.40 11.12 1.36
CA LEU A 340 -11.69 10.33 0.16
C LEU A 340 -13.19 10.09 -0.03
N ASP A 341 -14.00 10.45 0.95
CA ASP A 341 -15.46 10.35 0.94
C ASP A 341 -16.07 11.72 1.27
N LYS A 342 -16.62 12.37 0.24
CA LYS A 342 -17.22 13.71 0.32
C LYS A 342 -18.51 13.79 1.14
N SER A 343 -19.04 12.66 1.61
CA SER A 343 -20.18 12.65 2.51
C SER A 343 -19.78 12.74 3.99
N LEU A 344 -18.47 12.71 4.30
CA LEU A 344 -17.95 12.88 5.65
C LEU A 344 -18.01 14.35 6.08
N ARG A 345 -18.71 14.59 7.18
CA ARG A 345 -18.69 15.86 7.90
C ARG A 345 -17.67 15.81 9.02
N TRP A 346 -16.79 16.80 9.06
CA TRP A 346 -15.65 16.85 9.96
C TRP A 346 -15.94 17.80 11.11
N LYS A 347 -15.58 17.37 12.32
CA LYS A 347 -15.83 18.09 13.56
C LYS A 347 -14.57 18.13 14.39
N GLY A 348 -14.19 19.32 14.87
CA GLY A 348 -12.93 19.52 15.58
C GLY A 348 -11.68 19.47 14.71
N ALA A 349 -11.80 19.55 13.38
CA ALA A 349 -10.66 19.62 12.48
C ALA A 349 -9.73 20.80 12.84
N GLY A 350 -8.42 20.51 12.96
CA GLY A 350 -7.43 21.46 13.47
C GLY A 350 -7.21 21.43 14.99
N ALA A 351 -8.03 20.71 15.76
CA ALA A 351 -7.73 20.35 17.15
C ALA A 351 -6.92 19.04 17.24
N SER A 352 -6.45 18.71 18.45
CA SER A 352 -5.84 17.42 18.76
C SER A 352 -6.85 16.26 18.71
N GLN A 353 -8.13 16.54 18.93
CA GLN A 353 -9.22 15.60 18.83
C GLN A 353 -10.16 16.01 17.70
N LEU A 354 -10.55 15.05 16.87
CA LEU A 354 -11.54 15.28 15.81
C LEU A 354 -12.28 14.00 15.46
N HIS A 355 -13.37 14.15 14.71
CA HIS A 355 -14.07 13.03 14.12
C HIS A 355 -14.69 13.41 12.78
N ALA A 356 -14.90 12.40 11.93
CA ALA A 356 -15.54 12.52 10.64
C ALA A 356 -16.73 11.56 10.59
N LEU A 357 -17.93 12.02 10.24
CA LEU A 357 -19.14 11.19 10.22
C LEU A 357 -19.96 11.40 8.97
N LYS A 358 -20.65 10.35 8.53
CA LYS A 358 -21.67 10.45 7.50
C LYS A 358 -22.95 9.74 7.91
N SER A 359 -24.07 10.17 7.34
CA SER A 359 -25.35 9.50 7.51
C SER A 359 -25.35 8.19 6.74
N VAL A 360 -25.73 7.09 7.38
CA VAL A 360 -25.89 5.79 6.71
C VAL A 360 -27.24 5.76 6.01
N GLN A 361 -27.21 5.59 4.68
CA GLN A 361 -28.41 5.56 3.84
C GLN A 361 -28.74 4.15 3.33
N LEU A 362 -27.73 3.31 3.13
CA LEU A 362 -27.88 1.97 2.54
C LEU A 362 -27.49 0.85 3.51
N GLU A 363 -27.85 -0.39 3.17
CA GLU A 363 -27.52 -1.59 3.95
C GLU A 363 -26.03 -1.96 3.91
N ASN A 364 -25.27 -1.40 2.98
CA ASN A 364 -23.83 -1.60 2.88
C ASN A 364 -23.18 -0.25 2.63
N GLU A 365 -22.77 0.39 3.71
CA GLU A 365 -22.17 1.70 3.66
C GLU A 365 -20.67 1.57 3.95
N SER A 366 -19.85 2.14 3.08
CA SER A 366 -18.41 2.23 3.29
C SER A 366 -17.96 3.67 3.20
N SER A 367 -17.03 4.08 4.04
CA SER A 367 -16.33 5.36 3.92
C SER A 367 -14.85 5.13 3.75
N SER A 368 -14.10 6.14 3.30
CA SER A 368 -12.65 6.04 3.12
C SER A 368 -11.97 7.36 3.47
N ILE A 369 -10.81 7.23 4.10
CA ILE A 369 -9.87 8.32 4.37
C ILE A 369 -8.46 7.84 4.02
N ALA A 370 -7.51 8.76 3.95
CA ALA A 370 -6.09 8.41 3.93
C ALA A 370 -5.36 9.14 5.06
N ILE A 371 -4.36 8.47 5.62
CA ILE A 371 -3.40 9.06 6.55
C ILE A 371 -2.10 9.23 5.78
N SER A 372 -1.55 10.44 5.77
CA SER A 372 -0.29 10.73 5.10
C SER A 372 0.80 11.12 6.08
N PHE A 373 2.04 10.80 5.70
CA PHE A 373 3.26 11.00 6.45
C PHE A 373 4.24 11.84 5.61
N PRO A 374 3.95 13.14 5.35
CA PRO A 374 4.79 13.98 4.52
C PRO A 374 6.21 14.10 5.08
N ASP A 375 7.17 14.38 4.22
CA ASP A 375 8.52 14.72 4.68
C ASP A 375 8.48 16.01 5.49
N TRP A 376 9.18 15.98 6.62
CA TRP A 376 9.40 17.20 7.38
C TRP A 376 10.58 17.97 6.79
N LYS A 377 10.33 19.23 6.44
CA LYS A 377 11.32 20.15 5.89
C LYS A 377 11.17 21.55 6.50
N GLY A 378 10.98 21.61 7.83
CA GLY A 378 10.76 22.87 8.52
C GLY A 378 9.53 23.61 8.00
N THR A 379 9.72 24.84 7.51
CA THR A 379 8.66 25.65 6.91
C THR A 379 8.10 25.10 5.60
N GLU A 380 8.87 24.27 4.88
CA GLU A 380 8.43 23.65 3.62
C GLU A 380 7.56 22.41 3.83
N THR A 381 7.41 21.93 5.08
CA THR A 381 6.58 20.77 5.40
C THR A 381 5.15 20.91 4.86
N VAL A 382 4.62 22.13 4.83
CA VAL A 382 3.31 22.41 4.26
C VAL A 382 3.28 22.21 2.74
N LEU A 383 4.35 22.58 2.04
CA LEU A 383 4.51 22.33 0.60
C LEU A 383 4.66 20.83 0.31
N GLU A 384 5.37 20.09 1.17
CA GLU A 384 5.45 18.63 1.06
C GLU A 384 4.07 17.98 1.27
N GLY A 385 3.31 18.37 2.28
CA GLY A 385 1.94 17.87 2.48
C GLY A 385 1.03 18.13 1.28
N ARG A 386 1.10 19.34 0.70
CA ARG A 386 0.39 19.70 -0.54
C ARG A 386 0.81 18.82 -1.71
N LYS A 387 2.12 18.66 -1.90
CA LYS A 387 2.70 17.84 -2.97
C LYS A 387 2.23 16.40 -2.84
N GLU A 388 2.32 15.80 -1.66
CA GLU A 388 1.90 14.41 -1.45
C GLU A 388 0.39 14.23 -1.65
N TYR A 389 -0.43 15.20 -1.24
CA TYR A 389 -1.87 15.19 -1.55
C TYR A 389 -2.12 15.20 -3.06
N ARG A 390 -1.51 16.14 -3.80
CA ARG A 390 -1.66 16.26 -5.26
C ARG A 390 -1.20 14.99 -5.98
N LYS A 391 -0.03 14.44 -5.61
CA LYS A 391 0.48 13.19 -6.18
C LYS A 391 -0.47 12.02 -5.93
N PHE A 392 -1.11 11.99 -4.76
CA PHE A 392 -2.10 10.96 -4.40
C PHE A 392 -3.40 11.07 -5.21
N ILE A 393 -4.00 12.26 -5.35
CA ILE A 393 -5.25 12.44 -6.11
C ILE A 393 -5.07 12.42 -7.62
N GLN A 394 -3.86 12.69 -8.10
CA GLN A 394 -3.47 12.63 -9.51
C GLN A 394 -2.39 11.57 -9.67
N PRO A 395 -2.75 10.27 -9.68
CA PRO A 395 -1.77 9.20 -9.85
C PRO A 395 -1.13 9.26 -11.23
N VAL A 396 0.07 8.69 -11.37
CA VAL A 396 0.75 8.52 -12.66
C VAL A 396 -0.20 7.94 -13.70
N LEU A 397 -0.26 8.59 -14.86
CA LEU A 397 -1.06 8.10 -15.97
C LEU A 397 -0.25 7.08 -16.77
N SER A 398 -0.92 6.04 -17.25
CA SER A 398 -0.31 5.00 -18.07
C SER A 398 -1.15 4.72 -19.30
N VAL A 399 -0.52 4.63 -20.46
CA VAL A 399 -1.13 4.18 -21.71
C VAL A 399 -0.45 2.90 -22.14
N VAL A 400 -1.24 1.85 -22.33
CA VAL A 400 -0.75 0.53 -22.78
C VAL A 400 -1.18 0.32 -24.23
N LYS A 401 -0.24 -0.04 -25.09
CA LYS A 401 -0.51 -0.37 -26.50
C LYS A 401 0.20 -1.68 -26.85
N PRO A 402 -0.43 -2.55 -27.66
CA PRO A 402 0.29 -3.67 -28.27
C PRO A 402 1.48 -3.14 -29.07
N ASP A 403 2.61 -3.83 -28.93
CA ASP A 403 3.85 -3.49 -29.61
C ASP A 403 4.21 -4.64 -30.58
N ASP A 404 4.06 -4.37 -31.87
CA ASP A 404 4.39 -5.34 -32.92
C ASP A 404 5.89 -5.36 -33.27
N SER A 405 6.68 -4.39 -32.78
CA SER A 405 8.10 -4.25 -33.12
C SER A 405 8.97 -5.35 -32.50
N TYR A 406 8.57 -5.89 -31.35
CA TYR A 406 9.33 -6.93 -30.65
C TYR A 406 9.24 -8.32 -31.30
N LYS A 407 8.30 -8.54 -32.23
CA LYS A 407 8.21 -9.79 -33.00
C LYS A 407 9.45 -10.04 -33.87
N THR A 408 10.26 -9.01 -34.15
CA THR A 408 11.37 -9.09 -35.11
C THR A 408 12.74 -9.41 -34.49
N HIS A 409 12.88 -9.38 -33.15
CA HIS A 409 14.19 -9.61 -32.49
C HIS A 409 14.41 -11.01 -31.89
N SER A 410 13.42 -11.91 -31.96
CA SER A 410 13.51 -13.28 -31.42
C SER A 410 14.35 -14.27 -32.27
N SER A 411 15.25 -13.79 -33.15
CA SER A 411 16.01 -14.66 -34.06
C SER A 411 17.49 -14.30 -34.20
N GLN A 412 18.16 -13.90 -33.12
CA GLN A 412 19.61 -14.06 -33.04
C GLN A 412 20.01 -14.71 -31.71
N PRO A 413 20.49 -15.97 -31.70
CA PRO A 413 21.18 -16.49 -30.54
C PRO A 413 22.40 -15.60 -30.29
N ALA A 414 22.55 -15.15 -29.05
CA ALA A 414 23.71 -14.40 -28.60
C ALA A 414 24.99 -15.19 -28.96
N ASN A 415 25.71 -14.71 -29.97
CA ASN A 415 27.03 -15.20 -30.27
C ASN A 415 27.91 -14.86 -29.06
N ASN A 416 28.38 -15.89 -28.37
CA ASN A 416 29.42 -15.82 -27.35
C ASN A 416 30.71 -15.25 -27.96
N ASN A 417 30.78 -13.93 -28.13
CA ASN A 417 32.04 -13.25 -28.36
C ASN A 417 32.76 -13.17 -27.02
N LYS A 418 33.73 -14.06 -26.84
CA LYS A 418 34.78 -13.95 -25.84
C LYS A 418 35.33 -12.52 -25.84
N SER A 419 35.09 -11.80 -24.74
CA SER A 419 35.75 -10.53 -24.49
C SER A 419 37.26 -10.76 -24.38
N THR A 420 37.99 -10.29 -25.37
CA THR A 420 39.44 -10.07 -25.31
C THR A 420 39.67 -8.89 -24.36
N SER A 421 40.33 -9.15 -23.23
CA SER A 421 40.78 -8.10 -22.33
C SER A 421 41.91 -7.30 -22.98
N VAL A 422 41.65 -6.02 -23.26
CA VAL A 422 42.69 -5.06 -23.61
C VAL A 422 43.14 -4.37 -22.32
N THR A 423 44.36 -4.68 -21.88
CA THR A 423 45.05 -3.98 -20.81
C THR A 423 45.46 -2.59 -21.28
N ILE A 424 44.85 -1.55 -20.71
CA ILE A 424 45.31 -0.16 -20.87
C ILE A 424 46.06 0.23 -19.61
N GLY A 425 47.33 0.61 -19.80
CA GLY A 425 48.27 0.97 -18.74
C GLY A 425 47.88 2.24 -17.97
N ARG A 426 48.11 2.18 -16.66
CA ARG A 426 48.05 3.29 -15.70
C ARG A 426 49.19 4.30 -15.96
N PRO A 427 48.93 5.61 -15.90
CA PRO A 427 49.91 6.60 -15.45
C PRO A 427 49.83 6.76 -13.92
N ALA A 428 50.94 7.25 -13.38
CA ALA A 428 51.36 7.13 -12.00
C ALA A 428 50.59 7.96 -10.95
N GLU A 429 50.73 7.44 -9.74
CA GLU A 429 50.46 7.98 -8.40
C GLU A 429 50.69 9.49 -8.21
N ILE A 430 49.72 10.14 -7.56
CA ILE A 430 50.02 11.04 -6.43
C ILE A 430 49.12 10.63 -5.27
N SER A 431 49.77 10.18 -4.20
CA SER A 431 49.22 9.75 -2.93
C SER A 431 48.56 10.90 -2.17
N GLN A 432 47.45 10.63 -1.49
CA GLN A 432 47.21 11.12 -0.13
C GLN A 432 46.20 10.21 0.59
N SER A 433 46.61 9.81 1.78
CA SER A 433 46.12 8.72 2.62
C SER A 433 44.93 9.11 3.49
N HIS A 434 43.85 8.34 3.48
CA HIS A 434 42.97 8.12 4.64
C HIS A 434 42.63 6.62 4.70
N ASP A 435 43.36 5.92 5.57
CA ASP A 435 43.08 4.56 6.02
C ASP A 435 41.89 4.65 7.00
N ASP A 436 40.70 4.21 6.59
CA ASP A 436 39.65 3.78 7.51
C ASP A 436 39.52 2.26 7.40
N LYS A 437 40.28 1.58 8.25
CA LYS A 437 40.11 0.15 8.50
C LYS A 437 38.83 -0.04 9.31
N LEU A 438 37.81 -0.60 8.68
CA LEU A 438 36.69 -1.26 9.36
C LEU A 438 37.27 -2.37 10.26
N THR A 439 37.30 -2.13 11.57
CA THR A 439 37.56 -3.17 12.56
C THR A 439 36.31 -4.02 12.74
N ASP A 440 36.43 -5.32 12.47
CA ASP A 440 35.44 -6.32 12.86
C ASP A 440 35.21 -6.27 14.38
N ILE A 441 33.95 -6.13 14.79
CA ILE A 441 33.54 -6.09 16.19
C ILE A 441 33.29 -7.53 16.65
N ASP A 442 34.15 -8.02 17.55
CA ASP A 442 33.99 -9.32 18.21
C ASP A 442 32.91 -9.26 19.30
N LEU A 443 31.82 -10.02 19.11
CA LEU A 443 30.67 -10.10 20.02
C LEU A 443 30.73 -11.28 21.01
N SER A 444 31.86 -12.00 21.10
CA SER A 444 32.00 -13.23 21.90
C SER A 444 32.17 -13.00 23.41
N GLY A 445 32.16 -11.75 23.89
CA GLY A 445 32.26 -11.40 25.30
C GLY A 445 31.00 -11.72 26.12
N LYS A 446 31.13 -11.82 27.46
CA LYS A 446 29.98 -11.92 28.37
C LYS A 446 29.24 -10.59 28.46
N TRP A 447 28.01 -10.56 27.96
CA TRP A 447 27.15 -9.38 27.96
C TRP A 447 26.45 -9.19 29.32
N LEU A 448 26.53 -7.98 29.87
CA LEU A 448 25.77 -7.55 31.04
C LEU A 448 24.55 -6.76 30.56
N LEU A 449 23.36 -7.35 30.71
CA LEU A 449 22.10 -6.70 30.39
C LEU A 449 21.85 -5.56 31.39
N LYS A 450 22.00 -4.30 30.96
CA LYS A 450 21.51 -3.16 31.72
C LYS A 450 20.07 -2.88 31.29
N TRP A 451 19.12 -3.30 32.13
CA TRP A 451 17.73 -2.88 32.10
C TRP A 451 17.62 -1.35 32.28
N ALA A 452 16.72 -0.72 31.53
CA ALA A 452 16.30 0.67 31.77
C ALA A 452 14.88 0.63 32.37
N GLU A 453 14.71 1.30 33.49
CA GLU A 453 13.45 1.39 34.23
C GLU A 453 12.38 2.19 33.47
N LYS A 454 11.14 1.73 33.66
CA LYS A 454 9.90 2.38 33.26
C LYS A 454 9.65 3.57 34.20
N SER A 455 9.70 4.80 33.70
CA SER A 455 9.30 5.98 34.49
C SER A 455 7.78 6.18 34.50
N ALA A 456 7.30 6.61 35.67
CA ALA A 456 5.96 6.52 36.23
C ALA A 456 4.84 7.26 35.49
#